data_AF-A0A7J4KKG7-F1
#
_entry.id   AF-A0A7J4KKG7-F1
#
_cell.length_a   1.000
_cell.length_b   1.000
_cell.length_c   1.000
_cell.angle_alpha   90.00
_cell.angle_beta   90.00
_cell.angle_gamma   90.00
#
_symmetry.space_group_name_H-M   'P 1'
#
loop_
_entity.id
_entity.type
_entity.pdbx_description
1 polymer ?
#
loop_
_entity_poly.entity_id
_entity_poly.type
_entity_poly.pdbx_seq_one_letter_code
_entity_poly.pdbx_strand_id
1 'polypeptide(L)'
;MKRTIKVVGIIIVLIGLTGVPSSVPTFAQQQNATYQRNAAPLQEEPGTLSGFVRDPLMNPIIGATLRVSYHETYQESYSDASGFYHITNIPLCNCTKNATCSKQGYNTASVSLPIWETTTYDFVLTLKGQWFYVGGAGPNNYTKIQDAIDNTSDGDTVYVFPGSYREHLVINTSIQLQGANPLSTIVDGQNASNDIITCIGTDVFIGGFTIFNCSMGSSVVRFNHTRNCTLYGTKIHTGEYGVTIQNGQNINIVNNTFPKTPSTKTGYVAIRLLDCVYCTISQNNISSWVGGILLSYAYLRITKNTITHTQRGITDMMNALPGVNTYFIIDENR
;
A
#
# COMPACT_ATOMS: atom_id res chain seq x y z
N MET A 1 -25.22 -6.58 -38.28
CA MET A 1 -24.39 -7.80 -38.25
C MET A 1 -24.85 -8.66 -37.06
N LYS A 2 -25.83 -9.54 -37.28
CA LYS A 2 -26.45 -10.39 -36.25
C LYS A 2 -25.52 -11.58 -35.98
N ARG A 3 -25.13 -11.81 -34.73
CA ARG A 3 -24.49 -13.07 -34.29
C ARG A 3 -25.42 -13.80 -33.33
N THR A 4 -25.82 -14.98 -33.78
CA THR A 4 -26.61 -16.00 -33.11
C THR A 4 -25.75 -16.72 -32.06
N ILE A 5 -26.27 -16.92 -30.84
CA ILE A 5 -25.80 -17.96 -29.93
C ILE A 5 -27.02 -18.76 -29.44
N LYS A 6 -26.84 -20.08 -29.44
CA LYS A 6 -27.82 -21.15 -29.43
C LYS A 6 -28.38 -21.41 -28.03
N VAL A 7 -29.70 -21.55 -27.92
CA VAL A 7 -30.37 -22.19 -26.77
C VAL A 7 -30.54 -23.67 -27.11
N VAL A 8 -30.03 -24.54 -26.24
CA VAL A 8 -30.23 -25.99 -26.33
C VAL A 8 -31.57 -26.32 -25.67
N GLY A 9 -32.57 -26.61 -26.49
CA GLY A 9 -33.86 -27.15 -26.03
C GLY A 9 -33.83 -28.68 -26.05
N ILE A 10 -34.15 -29.31 -24.93
CA ILE A 10 -34.38 -30.76 -24.86
C ILE A 10 -35.81 -31.03 -25.35
N ILE A 11 -35.90 -31.88 -26.37
CA ILE A 11 -37.12 -32.40 -26.96
C ILE A 11 -37.60 -33.56 -26.08
N ILE A 12 -38.81 -33.46 -25.53
CA ILE A 12 -39.54 -34.63 -25.04
C ILE A 12 -40.59 -34.96 -26.10
N VAL A 13 -40.37 -36.08 -26.79
CA VAL A 13 -41.30 -36.70 -27.73
C VAL A 13 -42.37 -37.42 -26.92
N LEU A 14 -43.63 -37.01 -27.03
CA LEU A 14 -44.77 -37.81 -26.62
C LEU A 14 -45.59 -38.14 -27.88
N ILE A 15 -45.61 -39.44 -28.17
CA ILE A 15 -46.23 -40.11 -29.30
C ILE A 15 -47.75 -40.05 -29.08
N GLY A 16 -48.49 -39.67 -30.12
CA GLY A 16 -49.94 -39.50 -30.05
C GLY A 16 -50.73 -40.81 -29.96
N LEU A 17 -52.05 -40.68 -29.82
CA LEU A 17 -53.05 -41.25 -30.74
C LEU A 17 -54.49 -40.82 -30.35
N THR A 18 -55.16 -40.21 -31.33
CA THR A 18 -56.57 -40.33 -31.76
C THR A 18 -57.75 -39.97 -30.85
N GLY A 19 -58.58 -39.03 -31.33
CA GLY A 19 -60.01 -38.94 -31.00
C GLY A 19 -60.64 -37.55 -31.25
N VAL A 20 -61.12 -37.29 -32.47
CA VAL A 20 -62.01 -36.16 -32.86
C VAL A 20 -63.42 -36.79 -33.01
N PRO A 21 -64.56 -36.20 -32.55
CA PRO A 21 -65.13 -35.02 -33.21
C PRO A 21 -66.01 -34.03 -32.41
N SER A 22 -66.20 -32.92 -33.12
CA SER A 22 -67.07 -31.75 -33.01
C SER A 22 -68.53 -31.93 -32.55
N SER A 23 -69.02 -31.00 -31.73
CA SER A 23 -70.21 -30.16 -32.02
C SER A 23 -70.39 -29.07 -30.94
N VAL A 24 -70.75 -27.86 -31.38
CA VAL A 24 -70.86 -26.60 -30.60
C VAL A 24 -72.29 -26.46 -30.05
N PRO A 25 -72.50 -25.88 -28.85
CA PRO A 25 -73.20 -24.59 -28.80
C PRO A 25 -72.71 -23.61 -27.70
N THR A 26 -72.48 -22.36 -28.09
CA THR A 26 -72.48 -21.14 -27.25
C THR A 26 -73.95 -20.80 -26.89
N PHE A 27 -74.40 -20.24 -25.76
CA PHE A 27 -73.88 -19.39 -24.67
C PHE A 27 -74.77 -19.61 -23.42
N ALA A 28 -74.22 -19.44 -22.20
CA ALA A 28 -74.83 -18.65 -21.12
C ALA A 28 -73.78 -18.35 -20.04
N GLN A 29 -73.61 -17.07 -19.73
CA GLN A 29 -72.73 -16.60 -18.66
C GLN A 29 -73.31 -16.99 -17.29
N GLN A 30 -72.52 -17.65 -16.45
CA GLN A 30 -72.69 -17.61 -15.00
C GLN A 30 -71.34 -17.30 -14.35
N GLN A 31 -71.39 -16.35 -13.42
CA GLN A 31 -70.27 -15.63 -12.82
C GLN A 31 -69.26 -16.55 -12.12
N ASN A 32 -67.98 -16.35 -12.43
CA ASN A 32 -66.88 -16.87 -11.62
C ASN A 32 -66.84 -16.15 -10.27
N ALA A 33 -67.12 -16.88 -9.19
CA ALA A 33 -66.81 -16.42 -7.84
C ALA A 33 -65.29 -16.38 -7.67
N THR A 34 -64.73 -15.18 -7.54
CA THR A 34 -63.32 -14.93 -7.25
C THR A 34 -63.00 -15.33 -5.82
N TYR A 35 -62.27 -16.44 -5.64
CA TYR A 35 -61.53 -16.67 -4.40
C TYR A 35 -60.33 -15.71 -4.35
N GLN A 36 -60.50 -14.58 -3.67
CA GLN A 36 -59.40 -13.70 -3.29
C GLN A 36 -58.57 -14.40 -2.21
N ARG A 37 -57.39 -14.92 -2.57
CA ARG A 37 -56.35 -15.19 -1.57
C ARG A 37 -55.81 -13.83 -1.11
N ASN A 38 -56.32 -13.35 0.01
CA ASN A 38 -55.64 -12.32 0.79
C ASN A 38 -54.36 -12.94 1.38
N ALA A 39 -53.29 -13.01 0.57
CA ALA A 39 -51.95 -13.13 1.13
C ALA A 39 -51.60 -11.76 1.71
N ALA A 40 -51.37 -11.69 3.02
CA ALA A 40 -50.70 -10.53 3.60
C ALA A 40 -49.39 -10.30 2.82
N PRO A 41 -49.01 -9.06 2.50
CA PRO A 41 -47.72 -8.81 1.88
C PRO A 41 -46.64 -9.41 2.79
N LEU A 42 -45.73 -10.21 2.20
CA LEU A 42 -44.55 -10.69 2.91
C LEU A 42 -43.84 -9.45 3.46
N GLN A 43 -43.78 -9.34 4.78
CA GLN A 43 -43.03 -8.30 5.45
C GLN A 43 -41.56 -8.63 5.19
N GLU A 44 -40.94 -7.99 4.19
CA GLU A 44 -39.52 -8.15 3.94
C GLU A 44 -38.79 -7.70 5.22
N GLU A 45 -38.14 -8.67 5.89
CA GLU A 45 -37.31 -8.37 7.05
C GLU A 45 -36.21 -7.40 6.60
N PRO A 46 -35.97 -6.31 7.34
CA PRO A 46 -34.96 -5.36 6.95
C PRO A 46 -33.58 -6.02 6.94
N GLY A 47 -32.70 -5.52 6.06
CA GLY A 47 -31.34 -6.00 5.97
C GLY A 47 -30.52 -5.74 7.23
N THR A 48 -29.53 -6.60 7.47
CA THR A 48 -28.61 -6.51 8.60
C THR A 48 -27.16 -6.63 8.17
N LEU A 49 -26.27 -5.98 8.93
CA LEU A 49 -24.82 -6.16 8.84
C LEU A 49 -24.26 -6.43 10.22
N SER A 50 -23.49 -7.51 10.36
CA SER A 50 -22.83 -7.86 11.62
C SER A 50 -21.45 -8.46 11.42
N GLY A 51 -20.67 -8.54 12.50
CA GLY A 51 -19.34 -9.11 12.47
C GLY A 51 -18.52 -8.63 13.66
N PHE A 52 -17.21 -8.72 13.53
CA PHE A 52 -16.27 -8.27 14.55
C PHE A 52 -15.39 -7.12 14.06
N VAL A 53 -15.06 -6.21 14.97
CA VAL A 53 -14.02 -5.21 14.80
C VAL A 53 -12.79 -5.63 15.59
N ARG A 54 -11.66 -5.82 14.90
CA ARG A 54 -10.41 -6.27 15.51
C ARG A 54 -9.22 -5.43 15.05
N ASP A 55 -8.13 -5.50 15.81
CA ASP A 55 -6.82 -5.05 15.35
C ASP A 55 -6.13 -6.14 14.49
N PRO A 56 -4.97 -5.87 13.85
CA PRO A 56 -4.24 -6.89 13.08
C PRO A 56 -3.75 -8.10 13.90
N LEU A 57 -3.72 -7.98 15.22
CA LEU A 57 -3.37 -9.06 16.15
C LEU A 57 -4.61 -9.84 16.63
N MET A 58 -5.77 -9.60 16.01
CA MET A 58 -7.06 -10.22 16.32
C MET A 58 -7.67 -9.84 17.67
N ASN A 59 -7.13 -8.82 18.35
CA ASN A 59 -7.72 -8.31 19.58
C ASN A 59 -9.00 -7.52 19.27
N PRO A 60 -10.07 -7.68 20.07
CA PRO A 60 -11.32 -6.97 19.86
C PRO A 60 -11.17 -5.46 20.12
N ILE A 61 -11.79 -4.64 19.27
CA ILE A 61 -11.83 -3.19 19.46
C ILE A 61 -13.22 -2.79 19.92
N ILE A 62 -13.32 -2.32 21.17
CA ILE A 62 -14.56 -1.87 21.80
C ILE A 62 -14.94 -0.44 21.39
N GLY A 63 -16.23 -0.22 21.14
CA GLY A 63 -16.81 1.09 20.87
C GLY A 63 -16.28 1.73 19.59
N ALA A 64 -15.97 0.93 18.57
CA ALA A 64 -15.79 1.42 17.22
C ALA A 64 -17.17 1.78 16.64
N THR A 65 -17.25 2.90 15.94
CA THR A 65 -18.48 3.35 15.27
C THR A 65 -18.55 2.74 13.89
N LEU A 66 -19.64 2.05 13.60
CA LEU A 66 -19.89 1.47 12.28
C LEU A 66 -21.08 2.16 11.66
N ARG A 67 -20.94 2.53 10.39
CA ARG A 67 -21.95 3.26 9.64
C ARG A 67 -22.15 2.63 8.28
N VAL A 68 -23.40 2.31 7.95
CA VAL A 68 -23.78 1.87 6.60
C VAL A 68 -24.55 3.01 5.95
N SER A 69 -23.93 3.67 4.98
CA SER A 69 -24.53 4.79 4.25
C SER A 69 -25.22 4.32 2.98
N TYR A 70 -26.44 4.81 2.74
CA TYR A 70 -27.27 4.50 1.57
C TYR A 70 -28.28 5.62 1.32
N HIS A 71 -28.58 5.93 0.06
CA HIS A 71 -29.61 6.92 -0.34
C HIS A 71 -29.56 8.23 0.48
N GLU A 72 -28.37 8.80 0.67
CA GLU A 72 -28.15 10.05 1.44
C GLU A 72 -28.49 9.99 2.94
N THR A 73 -28.73 8.78 3.47
CA THR A 73 -28.92 8.50 4.90
C THR A 73 -27.98 7.39 5.37
N TYR A 74 -28.06 7.01 6.64
CA TYR A 74 -27.25 5.94 7.22
C TYR A 74 -27.94 5.23 8.38
N GLN A 75 -27.51 3.99 8.64
CA GLN A 75 -27.65 3.33 9.94
C GLN A 75 -26.30 3.25 10.62
N GLU A 76 -26.29 3.26 11.96
CA GLU A 76 -25.08 3.10 12.73
C GLU A 76 -25.25 2.18 13.94
N SER A 77 -24.13 1.60 14.37
CA SER A 77 -24.03 0.80 15.59
C SER A 77 -22.60 0.89 16.13
N TYR A 78 -22.38 0.29 17.29
CA TYR A 78 -21.10 0.30 17.98
C TYR A 78 -20.66 -1.11 18.32
N SER A 79 -19.36 -1.36 18.24
CA SER A 79 -18.81 -2.64 18.67
C SER A 79 -18.83 -2.78 20.20
N ASP A 80 -19.16 -3.96 20.70
CA ASP A 80 -19.16 -4.28 22.12
C ASP A 80 -17.77 -4.68 22.65
N ALA A 81 -17.68 -5.17 23.89
CA ALA A 81 -16.42 -5.58 24.51
C ALA A 81 -15.72 -6.77 23.83
N SER A 82 -16.47 -7.58 23.07
CA SER A 82 -15.94 -8.65 22.23
C SER A 82 -15.58 -8.18 20.81
N GLY A 83 -15.78 -6.89 20.52
CA GLY A 83 -15.65 -6.30 19.20
C GLY A 83 -16.84 -6.61 18.29
N PHE A 84 -17.86 -7.31 18.77
CA PHE A 84 -19.03 -7.66 17.97
C PHE A 84 -19.89 -6.44 17.71
N TYR A 85 -20.41 -6.32 16.49
CA TYR A 85 -21.33 -5.27 16.11
C TYR A 85 -22.52 -5.85 15.35
N HIS A 86 -23.65 -5.13 15.41
CA HIS A 86 -24.86 -5.48 14.66
C HIS A 86 -25.62 -4.21 14.28
N ILE A 87 -25.82 -4.00 12.97
CA ILE A 87 -26.59 -2.91 12.38
C ILE A 87 -27.84 -3.52 11.75
N THR A 88 -29.01 -3.00 12.11
CA THR A 88 -30.32 -3.45 11.62
C THR A 88 -31.00 -2.34 10.81
N ASN A 89 -32.21 -2.61 10.32
CA ASN A 89 -33.06 -1.61 9.65
C ASN A 89 -32.40 -1.00 8.40
N ILE A 90 -31.57 -1.80 7.70
CA ILE A 90 -30.93 -1.39 6.45
C ILE A 90 -31.87 -1.76 5.29
N PRO A 91 -32.32 -0.81 4.46
CA PRO A 91 -33.23 -1.11 3.35
C PRO A 91 -32.64 -2.11 2.36
N LEU A 92 -33.41 -3.13 2.01
CA LEU A 92 -33.06 -4.06 0.94
C LEU A 92 -33.27 -3.36 -0.41
N CYS A 93 -32.24 -3.42 -1.25
CA CYS A 93 -32.22 -2.86 -2.59
C CYS A 93 -31.17 -3.64 -3.40
N ASN A 94 -31.33 -3.67 -4.72
CA ASN A 94 -30.29 -4.13 -5.63
C ASN A 94 -29.19 -3.06 -5.79
N CYS A 95 -28.62 -2.61 -4.67
CA CYS A 95 -27.62 -1.56 -4.61
C CYS A 95 -26.54 -1.89 -3.57
N THR A 96 -25.28 -1.58 -3.87
CA THR A 96 -24.18 -1.67 -2.91
C THR A 96 -24.22 -0.49 -1.95
N LYS A 97 -23.93 -0.74 -0.69
CA LYS A 97 -23.88 0.25 0.38
C LYS A 97 -22.44 0.41 0.86
N ASN A 98 -22.07 1.63 1.24
CA ASN A 98 -20.75 1.89 1.81
C ASN A 98 -20.82 1.70 3.32
N ALA A 99 -20.17 0.66 3.83
CA ALA A 99 -20.02 0.41 5.25
C ALA A 99 -18.65 0.92 5.71
N THR A 100 -18.64 1.81 6.70
CA THR A 100 -17.42 2.33 7.31
C THR A 100 -17.33 1.90 8.77
N CYS A 101 -16.11 1.68 9.23
CA CYS A 101 -15.80 1.40 10.63
C CYS A 101 -14.70 2.37 11.08
N SER A 102 -14.92 3.08 12.18
CA SER A 102 -14.01 4.10 12.67
C SER A 102 -13.87 4.09 14.18
N LYS A 103 -12.68 4.41 14.66
CA LYS A 103 -12.39 4.58 16.08
C LYS A 103 -11.33 5.68 16.21
N GLN A 104 -11.47 6.55 17.21
CA GLN A 104 -10.42 7.52 17.51
C GLN A 104 -9.09 6.81 17.75
N GLY A 105 -8.02 7.30 17.11
CA GLY A 105 -6.70 6.66 17.17
C GLY A 105 -6.49 5.54 16.16
N TYR A 106 -7.46 5.25 15.28
CA TYR A 106 -7.34 4.26 14.22
C TYR A 106 -7.63 4.86 12.84
N ASN A 107 -7.11 4.22 11.79
CA ASN A 107 -7.52 4.51 10.41
C ASN A 107 -8.94 3.99 10.17
N THR A 108 -9.79 4.81 9.53
CA THR A 108 -11.15 4.39 9.14
C THR A 108 -11.07 3.32 8.07
N ALA A 109 -11.71 2.18 8.30
CA ALA A 109 -11.90 1.15 7.29
C ALA A 109 -13.23 1.37 6.55
N SER A 110 -13.27 1.04 5.26
CA SER A 110 -14.50 1.14 4.44
C SER A 110 -14.60 0.01 3.44
N VAL A 111 -15.80 -0.50 3.21
CA VAL A 111 -16.10 -1.52 2.21
C VAL A 111 -17.44 -1.23 1.53
N SER A 112 -17.48 -1.43 0.22
CA SER A 112 -18.73 -1.40 -0.56
C SER A 112 -19.27 -2.81 -0.73
N LEU A 113 -20.45 -3.10 -0.18
CA LEU A 113 -21.07 -4.43 -0.26
C LEU A 113 -22.60 -4.38 -0.44
N PRO A 114 -23.22 -5.37 -1.09
CA PRO A 114 -24.67 -5.56 -1.00
C PRO A 114 -25.07 -5.93 0.43
N ILE A 115 -26.25 -5.50 0.88
CA ILE A 115 -26.80 -5.88 2.19
C ILE A 115 -28.11 -6.63 1.97
N TRP A 116 -28.16 -7.84 2.51
CA TRP A 116 -29.30 -8.76 2.55
C TRP A 116 -29.84 -8.90 3.98
N GLU A 117 -30.81 -9.79 4.19
CA GLU A 117 -31.43 -10.09 5.49
C GLU A 117 -30.35 -10.42 6.54
N THR A 118 -29.31 -11.16 6.14
CA THR A 118 -28.16 -11.49 6.98
C THR A 118 -26.85 -11.29 6.21
N THR A 119 -26.16 -10.18 6.49
CA THR A 119 -24.84 -9.90 5.92
C THR A 119 -23.79 -9.89 7.02
N THR A 120 -22.65 -10.51 6.75
CA THR A 120 -21.52 -10.52 7.69
C THR A 120 -20.26 -9.94 7.06
N TYR A 121 -19.52 -9.16 7.84
CA TYR A 121 -18.24 -8.61 7.44
C TYR A 121 -17.40 -8.24 8.66
N ASP A 122 -16.16 -8.70 8.73
CA ASP A 122 -15.24 -8.32 9.80
C ASP A 122 -14.40 -7.11 9.39
N PHE A 123 -14.33 -6.11 10.26
CA PHE A 123 -13.48 -4.94 10.07
C PHE A 123 -12.17 -5.11 10.83
N VAL A 124 -11.06 -4.79 10.16
CA VAL A 124 -9.76 -4.64 10.81
C VAL A 124 -9.42 -3.15 10.85
N LEU A 125 -9.22 -2.60 12.05
CA LEU A 125 -8.75 -1.23 12.22
C LEU A 125 -7.28 -1.24 12.62
N THR A 126 -6.45 -0.47 11.91
CA THR A 126 -5.05 -0.24 12.25
C THR A 126 -4.90 1.05 13.02
N LEU A 127 -3.99 1.08 14.00
CA LEU A 127 -3.69 2.31 14.73
C LEU A 127 -3.24 3.40 13.76
N LYS A 128 -3.67 4.62 14.04
CA LYS A 128 -3.19 5.82 13.38
C LYS A 128 -1.87 6.21 14.05
N GLY A 129 -0.80 6.25 13.26
CA GLY A 129 0.53 6.64 13.73
C GLY A 129 0.54 7.98 14.46
N GLN A 130 1.36 8.05 15.50
CA GLN A 130 1.71 9.26 16.21
C GLN A 130 2.84 10.01 15.48
N TRP A 131 3.01 11.28 15.83
CA TRP A 131 4.07 12.12 15.30
C TRP A 131 5.15 12.35 16.37
N PHE A 132 6.39 12.08 16.01
CA PHE A 132 7.58 12.33 16.80
C PHE A 132 8.38 13.43 16.11
N TYR A 133 8.72 14.48 16.86
CA TYR A 133 9.38 15.67 16.31
C TYR A 133 10.83 15.74 16.77
N VAL A 134 11.76 15.88 15.83
CA VAL A 134 13.21 15.98 16.11
C VAL A 134 13.73 17.36 15.70
N GLY A 135 14.47 18.02 16.58
CA GLY A 135 14.98 19.38 16.40
C GLY A 135 13.91 20.46 16.55
N GLY A 136 14.15 21.66 16.02
CA GLY A 136 13.23 22.79 16.15
C GLY A 136 13.12 23.35 17.58
N ALA A 137 12.20 24.30 17.79
CA ALA A 137 12.01 25.01 19.07
C ALA A 137 10.77 24.55 19.85
N GLY A 138 10.10 23.48 19.41
CA GLY A 138 8.88 22.97 20.04
C GLY A 138 9.16 22.30 21.39
N PRO A 139 8.24 22.41 22.36
CA PRO A 139 8.38 21.69 23.63
C PRO A 139 8.34 20.17 23.39
N ASN A 140 9.16 19.43 24.14
CA ASN A 140 9.28 17.97 24.08
C ASN A 140 9.77 17.38 22.74
N ASN A 141 10.35 18.21 21.86
CA ASN A 141 11.02 17.69 20.67
C ASN A 141 12.28 16.92 21.07
N TYR A 142 12.54 15.82 20.38
CA TYR A 142 13.79 15.07 20.49
C TYR A 142 14.94 15.90 19.94
N THR A 143 16.13 15.72 20.50
CA THR A 143 17.35 16.36 19.96
C THR A 143 18.11 15.46 19.00
N LYS A 144 17.83 14.15 19.04
CA LYS A 144 18.44 13.10 18.21
C LYS A 144 17.38 12.37 17.41
N ILE A 145 17.71 11.99 16.19
CA ILE A 145 16.81 11.23 15.32
C ILE A 145 16.66 9.81 15.86
N GLN A 146 17.74 9.17 16.32
CA GLN A 146 17.66 7.81 16.82
C GLN A 146 16.76 7.68 18.06
N ASP A 147 16.87 8.61 19.01
CA ASP A 147 16.02 8.61 20.23
C ASP A 147 14.52 8.69 19.88
N ALA A 148 14.16 9.41 18.81
CA ALA A 148 12.79 9.45 18.33
C ALA A 148 12.36 8.14 17.67
N ILE A 149 13.23 7.54 16.83
CA ILE A 149 12.99 6.23 16.21
C ILE A 149 12.78 5.16 17.29
N ASP A 150 13.61 5.14 18.32
CA ASP A 150 13.56 4.15 19.40
C ASP A 150 12.26 4.19 20.21
N ASN A 151 11.56 5.34 20.20
CA ASN A 151 10.28 5.52 20.88
C ASN A 151 9.05 5.32 19.99
N THR A 152 9.23 5.00 18.71
CA THR A 152 8.13 4.76 17.78
C THR A 152 7.53 3.35 17.89
N SER A 153 6.29 3.23 17.45
CA SER A 153 5.57 1.98 17.16
C SER A 153 5.19 1.93 15.68
N ASP A 154 4.74 0.76 15.22
CA ASP A 154 4.33 0.58 13.82
C ASP A 154 3.23 1.57 13.41
N GLY A 155 3.44 2.22 12.27
CA GLY A 155 2.57 3.24 11.70
C GLY A 155 2.97 4.68 12.05
N ASP A 156 3.88 4.90 12.99
CA ASP A 156 4.29 6.24 13.43
C ASP A 156 5.12 7.00 12.39
N THR A 157 5.17 8.33 12.58
CA THR A 157 5.95 9.26 11.77
C THR A 157 6.98 9.99 12.63
N VAL A 158 8.25 9.94 12.22
CA VAL A 158 9.32 10.78 12.75
C VAL A 158 9.54 11.94 11.78
N TYR A 159 9.20 13.15 12.20
CA TYR A 159 9.44 14.39 11.46
C TYR A 159 10.67 15.11 11.99
N VAL A 160 11.64 15.35 11.11
CA VAL A 160 12.93 15.97 11.44
C VAL A 160 12.99 17.38 10.88
N PHE A 161 13.08 18.36 11.77
CA PHE A 161 13.21 19.77 11.42
C PHE A 161 14.59 20.07 10.78
N PRO A 162 14.73 21.20 10.06
CA PRO A 162 16.01 21.65 9.52
C PRO A 162 17.11 21.66 10.58
N GLY A 163 18.28 21.12 10.23
CA GLY A 163 19.39 20.91 11.15
C GLY A 163 20.44 19.97 10.57
N SER A 164 21.56 19.87 11.28
CA SER A 164 22.63 18.90 10.99
C SER A 164 22.72 17.91 12.14
N TYR A 165 22.44 16.65 11.83
CA TYR A 165 22.36 15.55 12.77
C TYR A 165 23.53 14.62 12.51
N ARG A 166 24.41 14.47 13.50
CA ARG A 166 25.62 13.65 13.42
C ARG A 166 25.34 12.30 14.06
N GLU A 167 24.77 11.39 13.28
CA GLU A 167 24.16 10.16 13.80
C GLU A 167 24.29 9.01 12.79
N HIS A 168 24.21 7.79 13.32
CA HIS A 168 24.00 6.56 12.56
C HIS A 168 22.67 5.99 12.99
N LEU A 169 21.77 5.79 12.02
CA LEU A 169 20.38 5.44 12.28
C LEU A 169 20.13 3.96 12.01
N VAL A 170 19.46 3.30 12.94
CA VAL A 170 18.92 1.95 12.76
C VAL A 170 17.41 2.04 12.83
N ILE A 171 16.75 1.64 11.75
CA ILE A 171 15.28 1.62 11.65
C ILE A 171 14.83 0.17 11.61
N ASN A 172 14.17 -0.27 12.69
CA ASN A 172 13.65 -1.62 12.88
C ASN A 172 12.12 -1.68 13.07
N THR A 173 11.46 -0.52 13.08
CA THR A 173 10.00 -0.36 13.23
C THR A 173 9.39 0.16 11.92
N SER A 174 8.11 -0.15 11.67
CA SER A 174 7.40 0.24 10.44
C SER A 174 6.98 1.72 10.49
N ILE A 175 7.88 2.63 10.11
CA ILE A 175 7.68 4.08 10.28
C ILE A 175 7.88 4.91 9.01
N GLN A 176 7.40 6.14 9.06
CA GLN A 176 7.77 7.20 8.14
C GLN A 176 8.85 8.10 8.77
N LEU A 177 10.08 8.04 8.25
CA LEU A 177 11.15 8.96 8.61
C LEU A 177 11.22 10.09 7.56
N GLN A 178 10.79 11.29 7.97
CA GLN A 178 10.63 12.44 7.08
C GLN A 178 11.48 13.62 7.52
N GLY A 179 12.46 13.99 6.70
CA GLY A 179 13.16 15.26 6.81
C GLY A 179 12.34 16.40 6.21
N ALA A 180 12.47 17.60 6.77
CA ALA A 180 11.73 18.77 6.31
C ALA A 180 11.98 19.08 4.83
N ASN A 181 13.23 18.93 4.36
CA ASN A 181 13.63 18.96 2.95
C ASN A 181 15.14 18.65 2.81
N PRO A 182 15.58 18.12 1.66
CA PRO A 182 16.98 17.76 1.45
C PRO A 182 17.94 18.97 1.45
N LEU A 183 17.47 20.22 1.32
CA LEU A 183 18.34 21.39 1.32
C LEU A 183 18.77 21.83 2.72
N SER A 184 18.07 21.38 3.76
CA SER A 184 18.24 21.92 5.12
C SER A 184 18.19 20.87 6.23
N THR A 185 17.82 19.61 5.92
CA THR A 185 17.83 18.50 6.88
C THR A 185 18.95 17.54 6.51
N ILE A 186 20.00 17.51 7.32
CA ILE A 186 21.26 16.87 7.00
C ILE A 186 21.58 15.78 8.01
N VAL A 187 21.87 14.57 7.54
CA VAL A 187 22.45 13.47 8.34
C VAL A 187 23.91 13.27 7.93
N ASP A 188 24.83 13.52 8.86
CA ASP A 188 26.28 13.45 8.68
C ASP A 188 26.84 12.21 9.37
N GLY A 189 27.36 11.26 8.58
CA GLY A 189 27.94 10.01 9.05
C GLY A 189 29.36 10.12 9.62
N GLN A 190 29.93 11.33 9.68
CA GLN A 190 31.21 11.64 10.33
C GLN A 190 32.42 10.81 9.86
N ASN A 191 32.35 10.23 8.66
CA ASN A 191 33.33 9.30 8.11
C ASN A 191 33.57 8.06 8.98
N ALA A 192 32.59 7.65 9.80
CA ALA A 192 32.69 6.46 10.63
C ALA A 192 32.57 5.18 9.80
N SER A 193 33.14 4.07 10.33
CA SER A 193 33.24 2.76 9.69
C SER A 193 31.94 1.95 9.65
N ASN A 194 30.79 2.63 9.60
CA ASN A 194 29.45 2.05 9.62
C ASN A 194 28.58 2.69 8.53
N ASP A 195 27.48 2.03 8.17
CA ASP A 195 26.46 2.67 7.35
C ASP A 195 25.82 3.86 8.10
N ILE A 196 25.29 4.85 7.38
CA ILE A 196 24.64 6.01 8.02
C ILE A 196 23.21 5.69 8.38
N ILE A 197 22.47 5.07 7.47
CA ILE A 197 21.13 4.56 7.76
C ILE A 197 21.09 3.07 7.43
N THR A 198 20.78 2.24 8.43
CA THR A 198 20.52 0.81 8.28
C THR A 198 19.03 0.54 8.54
N CYS A 199 18.31 0.15 7.51
CA CYS A 199 16.90 -0.21 7.58
C CYS A 199 16.74 -1.74 7.58
N ILE A 200 16.24 -2.27 8.69
CA ILE A 200 15.88 -3.69 8.88
C ILE A 200 14.39 -3.88 9.16
N GLY A 201 13.65 -2.82 9.48
CA GLY A 201 12.18 -2.83 9.62
C GLY A 201 11.50 -2.87 8.25
N THR A 202 10.26 -3.37 8.20
CA THR A 202 9.44 -3.45 6.98
C THR A 202 8.52 -2.24 6.84
N ASP A 203 8.01 -2.00 5.63
CA ASP A 203 7.01 -0.94 5.39
C ASP A 203 7.50 0.47 5.80
N VAL A 204 8.83 0.68 5.68
CA VAL A 204 9.52 1.92 6.07
C VAL A 204 9.59 2.91 4.91
N PHE A 205 9.29 4.18 5.19
CA PHE A 205 9.43 5.28 4.24
C PHE A 205 10.51 6.25 4.73
N ILE A 206 11.52 6.52 3.92
CA ILE A 206 12.62 7.44 4.26
C ILE A 206 12.67 8.51 3.17
N GLY A 207 12.58 9.78 3.56
CA GLY A 207 12.71 10.85 2.58
C GLY A 207 12.96 12.25 3.13
N GLY A 208 13.39 13.15 2.26
CA GLY A 208 13.54 14.56 2.60
C GLY A 208 14.87 14.93 3.27
N PHE A 209 15.93 14.14 3.07
CA PHE A 209 17.24 14.38 3.68
C PHE A 209 18.35 14.67 2.67
N THR A 210 19.40 15.33 3.12
CA THR A 210 20.75 15.13 2.58
C THR A 210 21.51 14.20 3.51
N ILE A 211 22.10 13.13 2.98
CA ILE A 211 22.85 12.12 3.76
C ILE A 211 24.25 11.98 3.17
N PHE A 212 25.30 12.10 3.99
CA PHE A 212 26.68 12.13 3.49
C PHE A 212 27.72 11.72 4.53
N ASN A 213 28.97 11.59 4.06
CA ASN A 213 30.16 11.39 4.89
C ASN A 213 30.23 10.01 5.57
N CYS A 214 30.09 8.92 4.82
CA CYS A 214 30.42 7.59 5.33
C CYS A 214 31.84 7.17 4.90
N SER A 215 32.42 6.22 5.63
CA SER A 215 33.74 5.67 5.32
C SER A 215 33.75 4.81 4.05
N MET A 216 34.96 4.43 3.64
CA MET A 216 35.14 3.29 2.73
C MET A 216 34.58 2.01 3.36
N GLY A 217 34.08 1.10 2.54
CA GLY A 217 33.41 -0.15 2.94
C GLY A 217 31.93 -0.01 3.30
N SER A 218 31.44 1.21 3.51
CA SER A 218 30.11 1.48 4.06
C SER A 218 29.15 2.05 3.02
N SER A 219 27.86 1.90 3.30
CA SER A 219 26.76 2.46 2.52
C SER A 219 26.20 3.70 3.18
N VAL A 220 25.77 4.69 2.40
CA VAL A 220 25.03 5.85 2.95
C VAL A 220 23.68 5.38 3.49
N VAL A 221 22.98 4.56 2.71
CA VAL A 221 21.75 3.89 3.13
C VAL A 221 21.84 2.41 2.79
N ARG A 222 21.55 1.54 3.75
CA ARG A 222 21.43 0.10 3.55
C ARG A 222 20.04 -0.39 3.91
N PHE A 223 19.36 -1.04 2.97
CA PHE A 223 18.21 -1.91 3.23
C PHE A 223 18.72 -3.34 3.35
N ASN A 224 18.49 -3.99 4.49
CA ASN A 224 19.07 -5.30 4.79
C ASN A 224 17.98 -6.27 5.28
N HIS A 225 17.74 -7.35 4.53
CA HIS A 225 16.73 -8.38 4.86
C HIS A 225 15.35 -7.79 5.19
N THR A 226 14.89 -6.85 4.35
CA THR A 226 13.64 -6.12 4.58
C THR A 226 12.75 -6.11 3.33
N ARG A 227 11.50 -5.67 3.50
CA ARG A 227 10.51 -5.57 2.44
C ARG A 227 9.65 -4.32 2.53
N ASN A 228 9.08 -3.94 1.39
CA ASN A 228 8.10 -2.86 1.25
C ASN A 228 8.60 -1.48 1.69
N CYS A 229 9.91 -1.24 1.62
CA CYS A 229 10.47 0.05 2.00
C CYS A 229 10.62 0.98 0.79
N THR A 230 10.57 2.28 1.04
CA THR A 230 10.78 3.32 0.01
C THR A 230 11.78 4.36 0.47
N LEU A 231 12.81 4.61 -0.33
CA LEU A 231 13.68 5.77 -0.22
C LEU A 231 13.30 6.78 -1.31
N TYR A 232 12.95 8.01 -0.91
CA TYR A 232 12.48 9.02 -1.85
C TYR A 232 12.93 10.45 -1.54
N GLY A 233 13.01 11.28 -2.58
CA GLY A 233 13.24 12.72 -2.44
C GLY A 233 14.50 13.08 -1.64
N THR A 234 15.51 12.21 -1.64
CA THR A 234 16.70 12.32 -0.82
C THR A 234 17.91 12.63 -1.69
N LYS A 235 18.83 13.45 -1.16
CA LYS A 235 20.13 13.70 -1.76
C LYS A 235 21.18 12.83 -1.08
N ILE A 236 21.77 11.90 -1.84
CA ILE A 236 22.73 10.92 -1.34
C ILE A 236 24.12 11.31 -1.84
N HIS A 237 24.98 11.76 -0.94
CA HIS A 237 26.37 12.12 -1.22
C HIS A 237 27.33 10.97 -0.89
N THR A 238 28.59 11.12 -1.26
CA THR A 238 29.50 9.99 -1.42
C THR A 238 29.87 9.25 -0.14
N GLY A 239 29.98 7.94 -0.35
CA GLY A 239 30.68 6.89 0.40
C GLY A 239 31.16 5.84 -0.61
N GLU A 240 31.59 4.65 -0.19
CA GLU A 240 31.84 3.58 -1.18
C GLU A 240 30.54 3.23 -1.92
N TYR A 241 29.45 3.01 -1.19
CA TYR A 241 28.13 2.74 -1.77
C TYR A 241 27.13 3.85 -1.38
N GLY A 242 26.34 4.33 -2.33
CA GLY A 242 25.24 5.26 -2.05
C GLY A 242 24.12 4.52 -1.32
N VAL A 243 23.34 3.75 -2.08
CA VAL A 243 22.29 2.88 -1.56
C VAL A 243 22.67 1.43 -1.81
N THR A 244 22.61 0.60 -0.77
CA THR A 244 22.74 -0.85 -0.91
C THR A 244 21.43 -1.53 -0.49
N ILE A 245 20.95 -2.44 -1.34
CA ILE A 245 19.81 -3.30 -1.03
C ILE A 245 20.34 -4.73 -1.03
N GLN A 246 20.15 -5.42 0.09
CA GLN A 246 20.60 -6.79 0.28
C GLN A 246 19.43 -7.63 0.81
N ASN A 247 19.12 -8.73 0.11
CA ASN A 247 18.00 -9.61 0.46
C ASN A 247 16.68 -8.83 0.60
N GLY A 248 16.42 -7.93 -0.34
CA GLY A 248 15.30 -6.99 -0.30
C GLY A 248 14.13 -7.41 -1.19
N GLN A 249 12.90 -7.25 -0.71
CA GLN A 249 11.68 -7.47 -1.50
C GLN A 249 10.87 -6.18 -1.63
N ASN A 250 10.43 -5.82 -2.84
CA ASN A 250 9.57 -4.65 -3.06
C ASN A 250 10.16 -3.36 -2.46
N ILE A 251 11.46 -3.14 -2.68
CA ILE A 251 12.16 -1.92 -2.27
C ILE A 251 12.11 -0.90 -3.40
N ASN A 252 11.71 0.33 -3.07
CA ASN A 252 11.52 1.40 -4.04
C ASN A 252 12.54 2.51 -3.82
N ILE A 253 13.42 2.74 -4.80
CA ILE A 253 14.35 3.87 -4.82
C ILE A 253 13.84 4.86 -5.87
N VAL A 254 13.20 5.93 -5.42
CA VAL A 254 12.40 6.81 -6.29
C VAL A 254 12.73 8.28 -6.10
N ASN A 255 12.95 9.02 -7.20
CA ASN A 255 13.11 10.47 -7.14
C ASN A 255 14.25 10.93 -6.21
N ASN A 256 15.36 10.20 -6.19
CA ASN A 256 16.56 10.56 -5.42
C ASN A 256 17.61 11.19 -6.33
N THR A 257 18.46 12.04 -5.75
CA THR A 257 19.60 12.66 -6.44
C THR A 257 20.90 12.14 -5.84
N PHE A 258 21.80 11.68 -6.70
CA PHE A 258 23.14 11.23 -6.35
C PHE A 258 24.15 12.16 -7.05
N PRO A 259 24.39 13.36 -6.50
CA PRO A 259 25.18 14.39 -7.17
C PRO A 259 26.68 14.14 -7.01
N LYS A 260 27.47 14.73 -7.91
CA LYS A 260 28.92 14.89 -7.74
C LYS A 260 29.23 15.63 -6.43
N THR A 261 30.06 15.05 -5.56
CA THR A 261 30.59 15.79 -4.40
C THR A 261 31.84 16.58 -4.77
N PRO A 262 32.10 17.73 -4.13
CA PRO A 262 33.41 18.41 -4.17
C PRO A 262 34.52 17.64 -3.44
N SER A 263 34.18 16.56 -2.72
CA SER A 263 35.13 15.76 -1.95
C SER A 263 36.07 14.97 -2.86
N THR A 264 37.28 14.67 -2.38
CA THR A 264 38.27 13.82 -3.07
C THR A 264 37.87 12.34 -3.14
N LYS A 265 36.72 11.96 -2.55
CA LYS A 265 36.21 10.59 -2.54
C LYS A 265 35.09 10.44 -3.56
N THR A 266 35.45 9.99 -4.76
CA THR A 266 34.45 9.54 -5.76
C THR A 266 33.71 8.33 -5.21
N GLY A 267 32.38 8.37 -5.17
CA GLY A 267 31.59 7.22 -4.75
C GLY A 267 31.74 6.06 -5.74
N TYR A 268 31.84 4.83 -5.23
CA TYR A 268 32.11 3.66 -6.07
C TYR A 268 30.85 3.19 -6.80
N VAL A 269 29.76 2.89 -6.09
CA VAL A 269 28.48 2.51 -6.75
C VAL A 269 27.32 3.26 -6.13
N ALA A 270 26.53 3.96 -6.95
CA ALA A 270 25.41 4.78 -6.45
C ALA A 270 24.28 3.92 -5.89
N ILE A 271 23.86 2.88 -6.63
CA ILE A 271 22.85 1.92 -6.17
C ILE A 271 23.34 0.51 -6.43
N ARG A 272 23.46 -0.29 -5.37
CA ARG A 272 23.87 -1.71 -5.43
C ARG A 272 22.73 -2.60 -4.96
N LEU A 273 22.40 -3.62 -5.74
CA LEU A 273 21.37 -4.61 -5.42
C LEU A 273 21.97 -6.01 -5.39
N LEU A 274 21.69 -6.71 -4.30
CA LEU A 274 22.15 -8.07 -4.02
C LEU A 274 20.94 -8.91 -3.62
N ASP A 275 20.61 -9.94 -4.40
CA ASP A 275 19.54 -10.90 -4.09
C ASP A 275 18.19 -10.19 -3.82
N CYS A 276 17.74 -9.39 -4.78
CA CYS A 276 16.58 -8.51 -4.62
C CYS A 276 15.43 -8.90 -5.55
N VAL A 277 14.18 -8.89 -5.06
CA VAL A 277 13.00 -9.23 -5.87
C VAL A 277 11.96 -8.12 -5.85
N TYR A 278 11.29 -7.91 -6.98
CA TYR A 278 10.21 -6.93 -7.14
C TYR A 278 10.58 -5.49 -6.77
N CYS A 279 11.87 -5.13 -6.80
CA CYS A 279 12.29 -3.78 -6.43
C CYS A 279 12.19 -2.83 -7.63
N THR A 280 11.86 -1.56 -7.36
CA THR A 280 11.72 -0.52 -8.38
C THR A 280 12.77 0.56 -8.20
N ILE A 281 13.49 0.89 -9.28
CA ILE A 281 14.41 2.02 -9.32
C ILE A 281 13.90 2.99 -10.37
N SER A 282 13.39 4.15 -9.96
CA SER A 282 12.79 5.07 -10.93
C SER A 282 12.99 6.55 -10.62
N GLN A 283 13.08 7.37 -11.66
CA GLN A 283 13.16 8.83 -11.53
C GLN A 283 14.38 9.32 -10.72
N ASN A 284 15.43 8.51 -10.60
CA ASN A 284 16.65 8.92 -9.92
C ASN A 284 17.58 9.66 -10.89
N ASN A 285 18.28 10.67 -10.38
CA ASN A 285 19.32 11.39 -11.09
C ASN A 285 20.68 11.01 -10.49
N ILE A 286 21.46 10.21 -11.22
CA ILE A 286 22.76 9.69 -10.79
C ILE A 286 23.86 10.36 -11.62
N SER A 287 24.82 10.98 -10.94
CA SER A 287 25.92 11.68 -11.62
C SER A 287 27.26 11.50 -10.91
N SER A 288 28.34 11.29 -11.66
CA SER A 288 29.73 11.28 -11.13
C SER A 288 30.05 10.20 -10.09
N TRP A 289 29.40 9.04 -10.19
CA TRP A 289 29.78 7.81 -9.50
C TRP A 289 30.58 6.90 -10.44
N VAL A 290 31.45 6.05 -9.91
CA VAL A 290 32.17 5.07 -10.75
C VAL A 290 31.17 4.12 -11.42
N GLY A 291 30.21 3.58 -10.67
CA GLY A 291 29.06 2.82 -11.16
C GLY A 291 27.73 3.47 -10.79
N GLY A 292 26.80 3.53 -11.73
CA GLY A 292 25.44 4.01 -11.48
C GLY A 292 24.62 2.97 -10.71
N ILE A 293 24.23 1.88 -11.39
CA ILE A 293 23.44 0.79 -10.80
C ILE A 293 24.16 -0.54 -11.01
N LEU A 294 24.45 -1.26 -9.92
CA LEU A 294 25.05 -2.59 -9.93
C LEU A 294 24.04 -3.64 -9.48
N LEU A 295 23.86 -4.68 -10.31
CA LEU A 295 22.93 -5.77 -10.09
C LEU A 295 23.66 -7.07 -9.78
N SER A 296 23.12 -7.86 -8.86
CA SER A 296 23.51 -9.24 -8.61
C SER A 296 22.27 -10.02 -8.18
N TYR A 297 21.83 -10.98 -9.01
CA TYR A 297 20.65 -11.82 -8.76
C TYR A 297 19.39 -11.02 -8.41
N ALA A 298 18.94 -10.14 -9.31
CA ALA A 298 17.85 -9.21 -9.01
C ALA A 298 16.72 -9.21 -10.05
N TYR A 299 15.47 -9.25 -9.58
CA TYR A 299 14.25 -9.11 -10.40
C TYR A 299 13.64 -7.72 -10.18
N LEU A 300 13.76 -6.85 -11.18
CA LEU A 300 13.59 -5.41 -10.97
C LEU A 300 12.74 -4.73 -12.05
N ARG A 301 12.23 -3.55 -11.69
CA ARG A 301 11.73 -2.55 -12.62
C ARG A 301 12.60 -1.31 -12.56
N ILE A 302 13.32 -1.00 -13.65
CA ILE A 302 14.13 0.21 -13.74
C ILE A 302 13.55 1.13 -14.83
N THR A 303 13.11 2.33 -14.47
CA THR A 303 12.44 3.23 -15.42
C THR A 303 12.71 4.71 -15.14
N LYS A 304 12.95 5.51 -16.19
CA LYS A 304 13.04 6.99 -16.09
C LYS A 304 14.19 7.48 -15.20
N ASN A 305 15.30 6.76 -15.13
CA ASN A 305 16.49 7.26 -14.42
C ASN A 305 17.40 8.00 -15.39
N THR A 306 18.05 9.06 -14.90
CA THR A 306 19.07 9.82 -15.62
C THR A 306 20.42 9.43 -15.02
N ILE A 307 21.31 8.81 -15.80
CA ILE A 307 22.65 8.42 -15.35
C ILE A 307 23.66 9.11 -16.27
N THR A 308 24.46 10.01 -15.70
CA THR A 308 25.41 10.84 -16.47
C THR A 308 26.77 10.87 -15.81
N HIS A 309 27.84 11.08 -16.59
CA HIS A 309 29.19 11.23 -16.05
C HIS A 309 29.61 10.07 -15.12
N THR A 310 29.14 8.85 -15.38
CA THR A 310 29.53 7.63 -14.65
C THR A 310 30.42 6.77 -15.53
N GLN A 311 31.43 6.08 -14.98
CA GLN A 311 32.27 5.17 -15.77
C GLN A 311 31.48 3.93 -16.23
N ARG A 312 30.50 3.49 -15.43
CA ARG A 312 29.58 2.39 -15.73
C ARG A 312 28.16 2.82 -15.41
N GLY A 313 27.25 2.77 -16.39
CA GLY A 313 25.86 3.17 -16.21
C GLY A 313 25.08 2.15 -15.36
N ILE A 314 24.65 1.06 -16.00
CA ILE A 314 24.02 -0.10 -15.34
C ILE A 314 24.87 -1.33 -15.64
N THR A 315 25.22 -2.11 -14.62
CA THR A 315 26.05 -3.30 -14.77
C THR A 315 25.42 -4.47 -14.02
N ASP A 316 25.41 -5.64 -14.64
CA ASP A 316 24.99 -6.91 -14.04
C ASP A 316 26.24 -7.79 -13.85
N MET A 317 26.44 -8.33 -12.65
CA MET A 317 27.56 -9.24 -12.40
C MET A 317 27.26 -10.69 -12.83
N MET A 318 25.99 -11.11 -13.00
CA MET A 318 25.61 -12.43 -13.54
C MET A 318 24.16 -12.46 -14.08
N ASN A 319 24.02 -12.48 -15.42
CA ASN A 319 22.86 -12.92 -16.23
C ASN A 319 21.47 -13.01 -15.56
N ALA A 320 20.90 -11.89 -15.11
CA ALA A 320 19.49 -11.85 -14.71
C ALA A 320 18.77 -10.66 -15.36
N LEU A 321 18.28 -10.84 -16.59
CA LEU A 321 17.22 -9.99 -17.13
C LEU A 321 16.09 -10.83 -17.72
N PRO A 322 14.97 -10.96 -17.00
CA PRO A 322 13.67 -10.79 -17.60
C PRO A 322 12.96 -9.62 -16.92
N GLY A 323 13.20 -8.40 -17.41
CA GLY A 323 12.55 -7.17 -16.95
C GLY A 323 12.56 -6.12 -18.07
N VAL A 324 11.40 -5.59 -18.42
CA VAL A 324 11.23 -4.67 -19.56
C VAL A 324 11.79 -3.29 -19.23
N ASN A 325 13.02 -3.05 -19.69
CA ASN A 325 13.68 -1.75 -19.72
C ASN A 325 12.95 -0.80 -20.67
N THR A 326 12.24 0.19 -20.15
CA THR A 326 11.31 1.00 -20.99
C THR A 326 11.79 2.41 -21.30
N TYR A 327 12.71 3.02 -20.52
CA TYR A 327 13.35 4.31 -20.84
C TYR A 327 14.63 4.50 -20.01
N PHE A 328 15.79 4.60 -20.70
CA PHE A 328 17.08 4.98 -20.13
C PHE A 328 17.69 6.10 -20.97
N ILE A 329 18.26 7.10 -20.31
CA ILE A 329 19.26 7.98 -20.92
C ILE A 329 20.57 7.65 -20.20
N ILE A 330 21.41 6.85 -20.87
CA ILE A 330 22.82 6.69 -20.52
C ILE A 330 23.55 7.66 -21.43
N ASP A 331 23.94 8.81 -20.90
CA ASP A 331 24.77 9.74 -21.67
C ASP A 331 26.24 9.35 -21.44
N GLU A 332 26.80 8.57 -22.37
CA GLU A 332 28.23 8.27 -22.43
C GLU A 332 28.98 9.45 -23.05
N ASN A 333 28.95 10.61 -22.39
CA ASN A 333 29.82 11.71 -22.77
C ASN A 333 31.17 11.58 -22.04
N ARG A 334 32.18 11.35 -22.87
CA ARG A 334 33.62 11.16 -22.60
C ARG A 334 34.21 12.08 -21.55
#